data_AF-A0A944PTN4-F1
#
_entry.id   AF-A0A944PTN4-F1
#
_cell.length_a   1.000
_cell.length_b   1.000
_cell.length_c   1.000
_cell.angle_alpha   90.00
_cell.angle_beta   90.00
_cell.angle_gamma   90.00
#
_symmetry.space_group_name_H-M   'P 1'
#
loop_
_entity.id
_entity.type
_entity.pdbx_description
1 polymer ?
#
loop_
_entity_poly.entity_id
_entity_poly.type
_entity_poly.pdbx_seq_one_letter_code
_entity_poly.pdbx_strand_id
1 'polypeptide(L)'
;MSHQHAGLGSEQTEGHRKSAEPERIPSGKAEGLSTRPVPIGRKREFKPDVPVVLDGEVVEDLERMKAEATGPLSMTRLAYGSSLALGAFTDREAMLAEVGRMYPDAEHRSLVALEAVCTQPPDSLPTRVCFFEDADEQGDIKCLEAGFGYKNLSNVHRGFLLTQNWNDVISSLSQCRFDVSLFDAFDWTGNEFFAPKGCNTPNLARFGWGDRAASIVNWGS
;
A
#
# COMPACT_ATOMS: atom_id res chain seq x y z
N MET A 1 42.98 43.76 -33.00
CA MET A 1 41.51 43.80 -32.83
C MET A 1 41.07 42.42 -32.38
N SER A 2 40.54 42.34 -31.16
CA SER A 2 40.26 41.13 -30.41
C SER A 2 39.12 40.31 -31.01
N HIS A 3 39.33 39.01 -31.16
CA HIS A 3 38.24 38.04 -31.21
C HIS A 3 38.03 37.49 -29.79
N GLN A 4 36.97 37.95 -29.13
CA GLN A 4 36.55 37.42 -27.83
C GLN A 4 35.81 36.11 -28.04
N HIS A 5 36.34 35.04 -27.43
CA HIS A 5 35.56 33.88 -27.02
C HIS A 5 34.54 34.31 -25.96
N ALA A 6 33.28 33.90 -26.13
CA ALA A 6 32.32 33.82 -25.04
C ALA A 6 31.71 32.41 -25.08
N GLY A 7 32.32 31.51 -24.31
CA GLY A 7 31.64 30.31 -23.85
C GLY A 7 30.58 30.74 -22.84
N LEU A 8 29.33 30.39 -23.12
CA LEU A 8 28.31 30.29 -22.09
C LEU A 8 28.16 28.81 -21.79
N GLY A 9 28.95 28.37 -20.80
CA GLY A 9 28.70 27.12 -20.11
C GLY A 9 27.31 27.21 -19.49
N SER A 10 26.40 26.39 -19.99
CA SER A 10 25.21 26.03 -19.25
C SER A 10 25.67 25.22 -18.04
N GLU A 11 25.92 25.89 -16.92
CA GLU A 11 25.87 25.25 -15.60
C GLU A 11 24.43 24.78 -15.40
N GLN A 12 24.11 23.61 -15.95
CA GLN A 12 23.08 22.76 -15.41
C GLN A 12 23.54 22.44 -13.99
N THR A 13 23.00 23.21 -13.04
CA THR A 13 22.98 22.82 -11.64
C THR A 13 22.12 21.56 -11.59
N GLU A 14 22.76 20.40 -11.73
CA GLU A 14 22.24 19.11 -11.30
C GLU A 14 22.03 19.21 -9.78
N GLY A 15 20.92 19.85 -9.39
CA GLY A 15 20.41 19.74 -8.05
C GLY A 15 20.12 18.27 -7.83
N HIS A 16 20.96 17.60 -7.03
CA HIS A 16 20.59 16.40 -6.30
C HIS A 16 19.22 16.66 -5.67
N ARG A 17 18.14 16.23 -6.33
CA ARG A 17 16.81 16.30 -5.76
C ARG A 17 16.87 15.41 -4.52
N LYS A 18 16.70 16.01 -3.34
CA LYS A 18 16.64 15.23 -2.12
C LYS A 18 15.42 14.32 -2.19
N SER A 19 15.59 13.06 -1.80
CA SER A 19 14.45 12.16 -1.61
C SER A 19 13.47 12.80 -0.63
N ALA A 20 12.16 12.67 -0.89
CA ALA A 20 11.16 13.07 0.06
C ALA A 20 11.32 12.29 1.37
N GLU A 21 11.12 13.00 2.48
CA GLU A 21 11.05 12.45 3.84
C GLU A 21 9.60 12.08 4.19
N PRO A 22 9.38 11.14 5.12
CA PRO A 22 8.03 10.77 5.52
C PRO A 22 7.38 11.89 6.33
N GLU A 23 6.08 12.06 6.17
CA GLU A 23 5.29 13.06 6.87
C GLU A 23 4.52 12.45 8.03
N ARG A 24 4.39 13.19 9.14
CA ARG A 24 3.52 12.77 10.25
C ARG A 24 2.06 12.79 9.79
N ILE A 25 1.32 11.74 10.14
CA ILE A 25 -0.10 11.65 9.82
C ILE A 25 -0.87 12.64 10.72
N PRO A 26 -1.70 13.53 10.15
CA PRO A 26 -2.56 14.40 10.95
C PRO A 26 -3.53 13.57 11.82
N SER A 27 -3.74 14.00 13.07
CA SER A 27 -4.74 13.41 13.95
C SER A 27 -6.12 13.43 13.29
N GLY A 28 -6.86 12.32 13.37
CA GLY A 28 -8.19 12.16 12.76
C GLY A 28 -8.20 11.90 11.24
N LYS A 29 -7.04 11.86 10.56
CA LYS A 29 -7.02 11.62 9.10
C LYS A 29 -7.50 10.21 8.72
N ALA A 30 -7.39 9.22 9.62
CA ALA A 30 -7.91 7.87 9.41
C ALA A 30 -9.43 7.84 9.11
N GLU A 31 -10.19 8.79 9.66
CA GLU A 31 -11.65 8.89 9.49
C GLU A 31 -12.03 9.62 8.19
N GLY A 32 -11.09 10.35 7.54
CA GLY A 32 -11.39 11.25 6.42
C GLY A 32 -10.93 10.79 5.03
N LEU A 33 -10.25 9.64 4.90
CA LEU A 33 -9.63 9.22 3.63
C LEU A 33 -10.65 8.84 2.53
N SER A 34 -11.88 8.52 2.90
CA SER A 34 -12.88 7.93 1.99
C SER A 34 -13.57 8.91 1.02
N THR A 35 -13.17 10.19 0.97
CA THR A 35 -14.03 11.25 0.39
C THR A 35 -13.53 11.91 -0.89
N ARG A 36 -12.35 11.54 -1.41
CA ARG A 36 -11.79 12.20 -2.60
C ARG A 36 -11.64 11.25 -3.79
N PRO A 37 -12.41 11.44 -4.86
CA PRO A 37 -12.15 10.76 -6.12
C PRO A 37 -11.00 11.48 -6.83
N VAL A 38 -9.82 10.87 -6.86
CA VAL A 38 -8.81 11.19 -7.88
C VAL A 38 -8.31 9.87 -8.46
N PRO A 39 -8.88 9.42 -9.60
CA PRO A 39 -8.30 8.32 -10.34
C PRO A 39 -6.99 8.83 -10.94
N ILE A 40 -5.85 8.51 -10.31
CA ILE A 40 -4.60 8.45 -11.05
C ILE A 40 -4.72 7.17 -11.87
N GLY A 41 -4.71 7.31 -13.20
CA GLY A 41 -4.95 6.19 -14.12
C GLY A 41 -4.13 4.98 -13.71
N ARG A 42 -4.83 3.88 -13.39
CA ARG A 42 -4.22 2.60 -13.04
C ARG A 42 -3.24 2.24 -14.15
N LYS A 43 -1.93 2.39 -13.90
CA LYS A 43 -0.91 1.99 -14.87
C LYS A 43 -0.91 0.49 -15.11
N ARG A 44 -1.39 -0.28 -14.12
CA ARG A 44 -1.45 -1.74 -14.17
C ARG A 44 -2.87 -2.26 -14.00
N GLU A 45 -3.18 -3.23 -14.83
CA GLU A 45 -4.44 -3.96 -14.81
C GLU A 45 -4.66 -4.58 -13.42
N PHE A 46 -5.87 -4.44 -12.88
CA PHE A 46 -6.23 -5.08 -11.62
C PHE A 46 -6.71 -6.50 -11.90
N LYS A 47 -5.84 -7.46 -11.61
CA LYS A 47 -5.97 -8.91 -11.84
C LYS A 47 -5.52 -9.67 -10.58
N PRO A 48 -6.38 -9.82 -9.57
CA PRO A 48 -6.10 -10.68 -8.42
C PRO A 48 -6.14 -12.16 -8.83
N ASP A 49 -5.27 -12.96 -8.22
CA ASP A 49 -5.23 -14.43 -8.38
C ASP A 49 -6.20 -15.14 -7.44
N VAL A 50 -6.73 -14.41 -6.46
CA VAL A 50 -7.73 -14.87 -5.50
C VAL A 50 -9.11 -14.32 -5.84
N PRO A 51 -10.20 -15.00 -5.42
CA PRO A 51 -11.55 -14.46 -5.55
C PRO A 51 -11.66 -13.06 -4.94
N VAL A 52 -12.41 -12.18 -5.59
CA VAL A 52 -12.77 -10.87 -5.04
C VAL A 52 -14.17 -10.96 -4.46
N VAL A 53 -14.35 -10.45 -3.25
CA VAL A 53 -15.63 -10.37 -2.56
C VAL A 53 -15.93 -8.89 -2.33
N LEU A 54 -16.91 -8.34 -3.04
CA LEU A 54 -17.35 -6.95 -2.91
C LEU A 54 -18.53 -6.88 -1.95
N ASP A 55 -18.36 -6.16 -0.83
CA ASP A 55 -19.42 -5.95 0.18
C ASP A 55 -20.13 -7.25 0.63
N GLY A 56 -19.39 -8.37 0.64
CA GLY A 56 -19.87 -9.70 1.04
C GLY A 56 -20.31 -10.62 -0.11
N GLU A 57 -20.40 -10.11 -1.35
CA GLU A 57 -20.79 -10.88 -2.53
C GLU A 57 -19.58 -11.19 -3.43
N VAL A 58 -19.50 -12.43 -3.93
CA VAL A 58 -18.41 -12.82 -4.84
C VAL A 58 -18.57 -12.08 -6.17
N VAL A 59 -17.47 -11.49 -6.63
CA VAL A 59 -17.42 -10.80 -7.93
C VAL A 59 -17.16 -11.82 -9.04
N GLU A 60 -18.16 -12.00 -9.91
CA GLU A 60 -18.04 -12.87 -11.09
C GLU A 60 -17.35 -12.18 -12.27
N ASP A 61 -17.48 -10.84 -12.36
CA ASP A 61 -16.92 -10.03 -13.44
C ASP A 61 -16.22 -8.78 -12.88
N LEU A 62 -14.88 -8.82 -12.90
CA LEU A 62 -14.04 -7.73 -12.42
C LEU A 62 -14.16 -6.46 -13.26
N GLU A 63 -14.42 -6.57 -14.56
CA GLU A 63 -14.57 -5.40 -15.43
C GLU A 63 -15.90 -4.71 -15.16
N ARG A 64 -16.97 -5.48 -14.95
CA ARG A 64 -18.25 -4.94 -14.51
C ARG A 64 -18.13 -4.26 -13.13
N MET A 65 -17.45 -4.90 -12.18
CA MET A 65 -17.19 -4.29 -10.86
C MET A 65 -16.47 -2.94 -11.00
N LYS A 66 -15.45 -2.85 -11.86
CA LYS A 66 -14.71 -1.60 -12.10
C LYS A 66 -15.57 -0.52 -12.75
N ALA A 67 -16.49 -0.91 -13.63
CA ALA A 67 -17.38 0.01 -14.32
C ALA A 67 -18.51 0.54 -13.41
N GLU A 68 -18.99 -0.29 -12.48
CA GLU A 68 -20.08 0.04 -11.57
C GLU A 68 -19.61 0.70 -10.26
N ALA A 69 -18.37 0.45 -9.82
CA ALA A 69 -17.81 1.10 -8.64
C ALA A 69 -17.68 2.62 -8.85
N THR A 70 -18.48 3.39 -8.11
CA THR A 70 -18.57 4.85 -8.25
C THR A 70 -17.56 5.61 -7.39
N GLY A 71 -16.80 4.92 -6.54
CA GLY A 71 -15.86 5.50 -5.59
C GLY A 71 -14.65 4.60 -5.31
N PRO A 72 -13.71 5.09 -4.49
CA PRO A 72 -12.57 4.28 -4.04
C PRO A 72 -13.06 3.08 -3.22
N LEU A 73 -12.40 1.94 -3.39
CA LEU A 73 -12.65 0.73 -2.61
C LEU A 73 -11.58 0.59 -1.52
N SER A 74 -12.02 0.27 -0.31
CA SER A 74 -11.15 -0.20 0.76
C SER A 74 -11.03 -1.71 0.66
N MET A 75 -9.82 -2.22 0.52
CA MET A 75 -9.56 -3.63 0.29
C MET A 75 -8.71 -4.22 1.39
N THR A 76 -8.93 -5.47 1.74
CA THR A 76 -8.12 -6.22 2.70
C THR A 76 -8.18 -7.70 2.36
N ARG A 77 -7.20 -8.45 2.83
CA ARG A 77 -7.24 -9.91 2.76
C ARG A 77 -8.40 -10.44 3.62
N LEU A 78 -9.17 -11.37 3.06
CA LEU A 78 -10.37 -11.92 3.67
C LEU A 78 -10.31 -13.46 3.64
N ALA A 79 -10.86 -14.11 4.65
CA ALA A 79 -11.24 -15.51 4.55
C ALA A 79 -12.68 -15.61 4.01
N TYR A 80 -12.87 -16.26 2.87
CA TYR A 80 -14.19 -16.50 2.31
C TYR A 80 -14.41 -18.02 2.17
N GLY A 81 -15.36 -18.54 2.96
CA GLY A 81 -15.54 -19.98 3.12
C GLY A 81 -14.28 -20.63 3.70
N SER A 82 -13.68 -21.56 2.96
CA SER A 82 -12.40 -22.21 3.30
C SER A 82 -11.21 -21.69 2.48
N SER A 83 -11.35 -20.54 1.82
CA SER A 83 -10.35 -20.00 0.89
C SER A 83 -9.92 -18.58 1.23
N LEU A 84 -8.72 -18.21 0.79
CA LEU A 84 -8.25 -16.83 0.78
C LEU A 84 -8.96 -16.05 -0.32
N ALA A 85 -9.38 -14.84 -0.02
CA ALA A 85 -10.01 -13.91 -0.93
C ALA A 85 -9.48 -12.48 -0.72
N LEU A 86 -9.74 -11.62 -1.68
CA LEU A 86 -9.61 -10.18 -1.55
C LEU A 86 -10.99 -9.60 -1.22
N GLY A 87 -11.19 -9.18 0.02
CA GLY A 87 -12.36 -8.39 0.39
C GLY A 87 -12.20 -6.97 -0.16
N ALA A 88 -13.19 -6.50 -0.91
CA ALA A 88 -13.32 -5.13 -1.36
C ALA A 88 -14.59 -4.53 -0.77
N PHE A 89 -14.52 -3.29 -0.30
CA PHE A 89 -15.59 -2.64 0.43
C PHE A 89 -15.81 -1.23 -0.10
N THR A 90 -17.07 -0.86 -0.30
CA THR A 90 -17.45 0.54 -0.60
C THR A 90 -17.49 1.41 0.64
N ASP A 91 -17.60 0.78 1.82
CA ASP A 91 -17.53 1.42 3.13
C ASP A 91 -16.29 0.95 3.90
N ARG A 92 -15.41 1.89 4.23
CA ARG A 92 -14.19 1.62 5.01
C ARG A 92 -14.50 1.13 6.43
N GLU A 93 -15.57 1.60 7.06
CA GLU A 93 -15.95 1.13 8.40
C GLU A 93 -16.37 -0.34 8.38
N ALA A 94 -17.09 -0.76 7.33
CA ALA A 94 -17.44 -2.15 7.12
C ALA A 94 -16.19 -3.04 6.92
N MET A 95 -15.20 -2.56 6.16
CA MET A 95 -13.90 -3.23 6.00
C MET A 95 -13.18 -3.42 7.34
N LEU A 96 -13.10 -2.36 8.17
CA LEU A 96 -12.48 -2.44 9.49
C LEU A 96 -13.23 -3.36 10.45
N ALA A 97 -14.56 -3.37 10.40
CA ALA A 97 -15.37 -4.28 11.19
C ALA A 97 -15.10 -5.74 10.81
N GLU A 98 -14.94 -6.04 9.51
CA GLU A 98 -14.63 -7.38 9.03
C GLU A 98 -13.21 -7.81 9.42
N VAL A 99 -12.23 -6.92 9.34
CA VAL A 99 -10.88 -7.16 9.89
C VAL A 99 -10.95 -7.51 11.38
N GLY A 100 -11.73 -6.76 12.17
CA GLY A 100 -11.91 -7.02 13.59
C GLY A 100 -12.46 -8.42 13.89
N ARG A 101 -13.34 -8.95 13.03
CA ARG A 101 -13.89 -10.32 13.16
C ARG A 101 -12.92 -11.41 12.76
N MET A 102 -11.96 -11.12 11.87
CA MET A 102 -11.01 -12.11 11.36
C MET A 102 -9.86 -12.40 12.32
N TYR A 103 -9.44 -11.43 13.13
CA TYR A 103 -8.28 -11.55 14.01
C TYR A 103 -8.58 -11.51 15.53
N PRO A 104 -9.75 -12.00 16.04
CA PRO A 104 -10.09 -11.80 17.45
C PRO A 104 -9.23 -12.64 18.40
N ASP A 105 -8.68 -13.79 17.99
CA ASP A 105 -7.93 -14.68 18.90
C ASP A 105 -6.90 -15.60 18.20
N ALA A 106 -5.84 -15.94 18.92
CA ALA A 106 -4.72 -16.79 18.48
C ALA A 106 -5.10 -18.23 18.10
N GLU A 107 -6.32 -18.70 18.45
CA GLU A 107 -6.80 -20.04 18.14
C GLU A 107 -7.40 -20.18 16.74
N HIS A 108 -7.80 -19.09 16.07
CA HIS A 108 -8.33 -19.12 14.69
C HIS A 108 -7.21 -19.03 13.62
N ARG A 109 -6.16 -19.84 13.77
CA ARG A 109 -5.03 -19.94 12.82
C ARG A 109 -5.40 -20.51 11.43
N SER A 110 -6.67 -20.76 11.14
CA SER A 110 -7.08 -21.75 10.13
C SER A 110 -6.74 -21.44 8.66
N LEU A 111 -7.00 -20.21 8.17
CA LEU A 111 -7.16 -20.01 6.71
C LEU A 111 -6.36 -18.86 6.11
N VAL A 112 -6.27 -17.71 6.78
CA VAL A 112 -5.46 -16.57 6.30
C VAL A 112 -3.96 -16.78 6.57
N ALA A 113 -3.61 -17.74 7.45
CA ALA A 113 -2.23 -18.10 7.77
C ALA A 113 -1.56 -18.99 6.71
N LEU A 114 -2.28 -19.47 5.69
CA LEU A 114 -1.71 -20.32 4.64
C LEU A 114 -0.70 -19.59 3.76
N GLU A 115 -0.81 -18.26 3.66
CA GLU A 115 0.04 -17.43 2.80
C GLU A 115 0.67 -16.23 3.53
N ALA A 116 0.45 -16.11 4.84
CA ALA A 116 1.01 -15.02 5.62
C ALA A 116 1.35 -15.47 7.04
N VAL A 117 2.42 -14.92 7.59
CA VAL A 117 2.79 -15.10 8.99
C VAL A 117 2.05 -14.05 9.80
N CYS A 118 1.24 -14.51 10.75
CA CYS A 118 0.51 -13.67 11.68
C CYS A 118 0.88 -13.96 13.12
N THR A 119 1.12 -12.90 13.87
CA THR A 119 1.44 -12.92 15.30
C THR A 119 0.35 -12.15 16.04
N GLN A 120 -0.31 -12.83 16.98
CA GLN A 120 -1.35 -12.28 17.83
C GLN A 120 -1.06 -12.66 19.31
N PRO A 121 -1.12 -11.72 20.27
CA PRO A 121 -1.27 -10.27 20.04
C PRO A 121 -0.04 -9.67 19.32
N PRO A 122 -0.19 -8.56 18.57
CA PRO A 122 0.88 -8.00 17.75
C PRO A 122 1.88 -7.14 18.56
N ASP A 123 1.70 -7.04 19.87
CA ASP A 123 2.45 -6.11 20.73
C ASP A 123 3.95 -6.37 20.80
N SER A 124 4.37 -7.61 20.54
CA SER A 124 5.78 -8.01 20.48
C SER A 124 6.47 -7.67 19.16
N LEU A 125 5.72 -7.22 18.15
CA LEU A 125 6.24 -6.93 16.82
C LEU A 125 6.87 -5.53 16.74
N PRO A 126 7.72 -5.28 15.72
CA PRO A 126 8.26 -3.96 15.46
C PRO A 126 7.18 -2.90 15.23
N THR A 127 7.41 -1.70 15.74
CA THR A 127 6.58 -0.50 15.48
C THR A 127 6.76 0.06 14.07
N ARG A 128 7.87 -0.31 13.43
CA ARG A 128 8.23 0.08 12.07
C ARG A 128 7.82 -1.01 11.10
N VAL A 129 7.16 -0.64 10.01
CA VAL A 129 6.91 -1.54 8.87
C VAL A 129 8.00 -1.34 7.82
N CYS A 130 8.40 -2.41 7.14
CA CYS A 130 9.26 -2.35 5.97
C CYS A 130 8.50 -2.82 4.72
N PHE A 131 8.66 -2.08 3.63
CA PHE A 131 8.13 -2.34 2.30
C PHE A 131 9.27 -2.79 1.40
N PHE A 132 8.97 -3.72 0.52
CA PHE A 132 9.95 -4.43 -0.29
C PHE A 132 9.57 -4.34 -1.78
N GLU A 133 10.59 -4.19 -2.63
CA GLU A 133 10.42 -4.19 -4.08
C GLU A 133 9.89 -5.54 -4.59
N ASP A 134 10.40 -6.64 -4.04
CA ASP A 134 10.05 -7.98 -4.49
C ASP A 134 9.09 -8.67 -3.51
N ALA A 135 8.50 -9.78 -3.96
CA ALA A 135 7.76 -10.69 -3.09
C ALA A 135 8.69 -11.34 -2.05
N ASP A 136 8.08 -11.92 -1.01
CA ASP A 136 8.74 -12.66 0.06
C ASP A 136 9.79 -11.84 0.83
N GLU A 137 9.52 -10.55 1.01
CA GLU A 137 10.36 -9.60 1.77
C GLU A 137 11.80 -9.48 1.19
N GLN A 138 11.91 -9.44 -0.14
CA GLN A 138 13.19 -9.36 -0.87
C GLN A 138 13.39 -8.03 -1.63
N GLY A 139 14.60 -7.83 -2.15
CA GLY A 139 14.95 -6.68 -2.99
C GLY A 139 15.28 -5.42 -2.19
N ASP A 140 15.12 -4.25 -2.82
CA ASP A 140 15.27 -2.97 -2.14
C ASP A 140 14.25 -2.83 -1.00
N ILE A 141 14.63 -2.10 0.06
CA ILE A 141 13.82 -1.97 1.28
C ILE A 141 13.58 -0.50 1.62
N LYS A 142 12.33 -0.16 1.96
CA LYS A 142 11.96 1.12 2.55
C LYS A 142 11.16 0.90 3.82
N CYS A 143 11.64 1.42 4.94
CA CYS A 143 10.92 1.31 6.21
C CYS A 143 10.27 2.62 6.63
N LEU A 144 9.17 2.51 7.38
CA LEU A 144 8.32 3.61 7.80
C LEU A 144 7.94 3.46 9.28
N GLU A 145 8.29 4.47 10.07
CA GLU A 145 7.98 4.52 11.50
C GLU A 145 6.48 4.71 11.76
N ALA A 146 6.07 4.35 12.98
CA ALA A 146 4.69 4.50 13.45
C ALA A 146 4.22 5.96 13.40
N GLY A 147 3.02 6.20 12.86
CA GLY A 147 2.42 7.53 12.78
C GLY A 147 2.93 8.39 11.62
N PHE A 148 3.61 7.78 10.65
CA PHE A 148 4.16 8.45 9.47
C PHE A 148 3.64 7.85 8.17
N GLY A 149 3.75 8.62 7.08
CA GLY A 149 3.41 8.18 5.73
C GLY A 149 4.16 8.93 4.64
N TYR A 150 4.22 8.36 3.44
CA TYR A 150 4.66 9.06 2.23
C TYR A 150 3.44 9.37 1.38
N LYS A 151 3.18 10.66 1.11
CA LYS A 151 2.05 11.09 0.27
C LYS A 151 2.29 10.88 -1.21
N ASN A 152 3.55 10.82 -1.64
CA ASN A 152 3.89 10.61 -3.04
C ASN A 152 5.21 9.84 -3.14
N LEU A 153 5.09 8.56 -3.49
CA LEU A 153 6.24 7.66 -3.66
C LEU A 153 7.09 7.98 -4.89
N SER A 154 6.59 8.77 -5.86
CA SER A 154 7.37 9.18 -7.03
C SER A 154 8.53 10.12 -6.65
N ASN A 155 8.44 10.75 -5.48
CA ASN A 155 9.45 11.63 -4.92
C ASN A 155 10.37 10.91 -3.91
N VAL A 156 10.15 9.62 -3.67
CA VAL A 156 10.95 8.82 -2.75
C VAL A 156 11.93 8.00 -3.57
N HIS A 157 13.21 8.36 -3.51
CA HIS A 157 14.22 7.73 -4.35
C HIS A 157 14.53 6.29 -3.93
N ARG A 158 14.93 5.49 -4.91
CA ARG A 158 15.25 4.07 -4.78
C ARG A 158 16.50 3.73 -5.62
N GLY A 159 17.17 2.64 -5.26
CA GLY A 159 18.37 2.15 -5.91
C GLY A 159 19.62 2.96 -5.56
N PHE A 160 20.79 2.38 -5.80
CA PHE A 160 22.08 2.97 -5.45
C PHE A 160 22.34 4.33 -6.12
N LEU A 161 21.90 4.51 -7.37
CA LEU A 161 22.08 5.74 -8.13
C LEU A 161 20.97 6.77 -7.90
N LEU A 162 19.96 6.46 -7.07
CA LEU A 162 18.79 7.32 -6.81
C LEU A 162 18.02 7.75 -8.07
N THR A 163 18.17 7.02 -9.18
CA THR A 163 17.50 7.29 -10.47
C THR A 163 16.10 6.69 -10.55
N GLN A 164 15.76 5.80 -9.62
CA GLN A 164 14.46 5.15 -9.52
C GLN A 164 13.69 5.70 -8.32
N ASN A 165 12.41 5.36 -8.22
CA ASN A 165 11.58 5.74 -7.09
C ASN A 165 10.71 4.57 -6.63
N TRP A 166 9.98 4.76 -5.53
CA TRP A 166 9.16 3.74 -4.90
C TRP A 166 7.73 3.65 -5.43
N ASN A 167 7.33 4.50 -6.38
CA ASN A 167 5.98 4.50 -6.94
C ASN A 167 5.76 3.28 -7.83
N ASP A 168 4.68 2.54 -7.61
CA ASP A 168 4.34 1.34 -8.38
C ASP A 168 5.44 0.25 -8.32
N VAL A 169 6.08 0.07 -7.15
CA VAL A 169 7.21 -0.89 -6.96
C VAL A 169 7.02 -1.83 -5.76
N ILE A 170 6.11 -1.53 -4.83
CA ILE A 170 5.98 -2.33 -3.61
C ILE A 170 5.27 -3.65 -3.93
N SER A 171 5.92 -4.77 -3.61
CA SER A 171 5.38 -6.12 -3.83
C SER A 171 5.16 -6.92 -2.55
N SER A 172 5.80 -6.54 -1.44
CA SER A 172 5.54 -7.17 -0.13
C SER A 172 5.80 -6.21 1.03
N LEU A 173 5.31 -6.58 2.22
CA LEU A 173 5.56 -5.84 3.46
C LEU A 173 5.72 -6.77 4.67
N SER A 174 6.58 -6.37 5.60
CA SER A 174 6.88 -7.09 6.84
C SER A 174 5.70 -7.09 7.82
N GLN A 175 5.77 -7.96 8.83
CA GLN A 175 4.92 -7.82 10.02
C GLN A 175 5.12 -6.46 10.69
N CYS A 176 4.05 -5.88 11.23
CA CYS A 176 4.09 -4.67 12.02
C CYS A 176 3.10 -4.74 13.19
N ARG A 177 3.42 -4.06 14.29
CA ARG A 177 2.52 -3.89 15.44
C ARG A 177 1.26 -3.10 15.09
N PHE A 178 1.33 -2.24 14.07
CA PHE A 178 0.27 -1.32 13.70
C PHE A 178 -0.31 -1.65 12.34
N ASP A 179 -1.53 -1.16 12.10
CA ASP A 179 -2.17 -1.27 10.81
C ASP A 179 -1.43 -0.40 9.77
N VAL A 180 -1.42 -0.88 8.53
CA VAL A 180 -0.69 -0.25 7.43
C VAL A 180 -1.62 -0.14 6.22
N SER A 181 -1.59 1.01 5.55
CA SER A 181 -2.36 1.21 4.32
C SER A 181 -1.46 1.56 3.15
N LEU A 182 -1.75 0.96 2.00
CA LEU A 182 -1.17 1.30 0.71
C LEU A 182 -2.28 1.85 -0.18
N PHE A 183 -1.99 2.91 -0.91
CA PHE A 183 -2.98 3.62 -1.73
C PHE A 183 -2.53 3.67 -3.19
N ASP A 184 -3.44 3.49 -4.13
CA ASP A 184 -3.14 3.54 -5.57
C ASP A 184 -3.06 4.95 -6.15
N ALA A 185 -3.33 5.98 -5.33
CA ALA A 185 -3.10 7.37 -5.67
C ALA A 185 -2.25 8.11 -4.62
N PHE A 186 -1.87 9.35 -4.95
CA PHE A 186 -1.12 10.22 -4.04
C PHE A 186 -1.98 10.73 -2.88
N ASP A 187 -1.34 11.38 -1.91
CA ASP A 187 -1.94 12.05 -0.76
C ASP A 187 -2.75 11.15 0.19
N TRP A 188 -2.53 9.84 0.13
CA TRP A 188 -3.28 8.79 0.83
C TRP A 188 -4.75 8.76 0.36
N THR A 189 -4.95 8.68 -0.96
CA THR A 189 -6.28 8.67 -1.60
C THR A 189 -6.39 7.54 -2.63
N GLY A 190 -7.58 7.34 -3.20
CA GLY A 190 -7.83 6.27 -4.15
C GLY A 190 -8.22 4.96 -3.47
N ASN A 191 -8.05 3.84 -4.17
CA ASN A 191 -8.26 2.53 -3.57
C ASN A 191 -7.22 2.30 -2.47
N GLU A 192 -7.61 1.57 -1.44
CA GLU A 192 -6.76 1.23 -0.29
C GLU A 192 -6.54 -0.28 -0.25
N PHE A 193 -5.31 -0.72 -0.04
CA PHE A 193 -5.01 -2.03 0.51
C PHE A 193 -4.64 -1.85 1.97
N PHE A 194 -5.51 -2.33 2.84
CA PHE A 194 -5.35 -2.33 4.28
C PHE A 194 -4.69 -3.64 4.70
N ALA A 195 -3.48 -3.55 5.23
CA ALA A 195 -2.76 -4.65 5.84
C ALA A 195 -2.98 -4.61 7.37
N PRO A 196 -3.74 -5.57 7.93
CA PRO A 196 -3.99 -5.61 9.36
C PRO A 196 -2.71 -5.82 10.15
N LYS A 197 -2.61 -5.16 11.30
CA LYS A 197 -1.55 -5.36 12.28
C LYS A 197 -1.37 -6.83 12.63
N GLY A 198 -0.14 -7.20 12.97
CA GLY A 198 0.18 -8.56 13.35
C GLY A 198 0.60 -9.46 12.20
N CYS A 199 0.29 -9.09 10.96
CA CYS A 199 0.50 -9.94 9.80
C CYS A 199 1.44 -9.31 8.78
N ASN A 200 2.26 -10.12 8.12
CA ASN A 200 2.96 -9.69 6.92
C ASN A 200 2.04 -9.85 5.69
N THR A 201 2.50 -9.33 4.55
CA THR A 201 1.92 -9.62 3.25
C THR A 201 3.06 -9.97 2.30
N PRO A 202 3.40 -11.27 2.15
CA PRO A 202 4.59 -11.66 1.40
C PRO A 202 4.41 -11.49 -0.11
N ASN A 203 3.18 -11.42 -0.63
CA ASN A 203 2.97 -11.21 -2.05
C ASN A 203 1.68 -10.42 -2.32
N LEU A 204 1.82 -9.12 -2.59
CA LEU A 204 0.72 -8.23 -2.96
C LEU A 204 0.16 -8.52 -4.35
N ALA A 205 0.94 -9.12 -5.26
CA ALA A 205 0.49 -9.42 -6.62
C ALA A 205 -0.67 -10.42 -6.62
N ARG A 206 -0.73 -11.34 -5.64
CA ARG A 206 -1.87 -12.26 -5.46
C ARG A 206 -3.20 -11.56 -5.30
N PHE A 207 -3.17 -10.36 -4.72
CA PHE A 207 -4.34 -9.51 -4.53
C PHE A 207 -4.49 -8.44 -5.64
N GLY A 208 -3.73 -8.54 -6.73
CA GLY A 208 -3.71 -7.53 -7.79
C GLY A 208 -3.10 -6.19 -7.36
N TRP A 209 -2.38 -6.17 -6.24
CA TRP A 209 -1.82 -4.98 -5.57
C TRP A 209 -0.29 -4.85 -5.65
N GLY A 210 0.39 -5.85 -6.21
CA GLY A 210 1.82 -5.75 -6.50
C GLY A 210 2.07 -4.57 -7.44
N ASP A 211 3.07 -3.74 -7.10
CA ASP A 211 3.47 -2.59 -7.90
C ASP A 211 2.35 -1.59 -8.19
N ARG A 212 1.44 -1.38 -7.22
CA ARG A 212 0.29 -0.48 -7.34
C ARG A 212 0.35 0.75 -6.45
N ALA A 213 1.15 0.69 -5.38
CA ALA A 213 1.14 1.74 -4.36
C ALA A 213 1.81 3.03 -4.86
N ALA A 214 1.10 4.14 -4.71
CA ALA A 214 1.57 5.49 -4.99
C ALA A 214 1.74 6.34 -3.72
N SER A 215 1.07 5.94 -2.62
CA SER A 215 1.27 6.50 -1.29
C SER A 215 1.05 5.44 -0.20
N ILE A 216 1.68 5.60 0.96
CA ILE A 216 1.69 4.60 2.05
C ILE A 216 1.63 5.25 3.42
N VAL A 217 1.08 4.50 4.39
CA VAL A 217 0.84 4.96 5.76
C VAL A 217 1.08 3.84 6.76
N ASN A 218 1.82 4.11 7.83
CA ASN A 218 1.86 3.30 9.06
C ASN A 218 1.09 4.05 10.15
N TRP A 219 -0.10 3.57 10.51
CA TRP A 219 -1.05 4.34 11.33
C TRP A 219 -0.55 4.63 12.74
N GLY A 220 0.28 3.75 13.31
CA GLY A 220 0.84 3.94 14.64
C GLY A 220 -0.16 3.85 15.81
N SER A 221 -1.38 3.39 15.54
CA SER A 221 -2.47 3.21 16.51
C SER A 221 -3.32 2.02 16.14
#